data_AF-A0A5C8DCK3-F1
#
_entry.id   AF-A0A5C8DCK3-F1
#
_cell.length_a   1.000
_cell.length_b   1.000
_cell.length_c   1.000
_cell.angle_alpha   90.00
_cell.angle_beta   90.00
_cell.angle_gamma   90.00
#
_symmetry.space_group_name_H-M   'P 1'
#
loop_
_entity.id
_entity.type
_entity.pdbx_description
1 polymer ?
#
loop_
_entity_poly.entity_id
_entity_poly.type
_entity_poly.pdbx_seq_one_letter_code
_entity_poly.pdbx_strand_id
1 'polypeptide(L)'
;MNGRINFYNIKIKNINLQGTNIIGDFSDIKCEYDNLSNWQTARILKHEEYKKSNTIKALEYHAEETKLYKEKLLNKLNKTIKDFGDILSISLSSIYSDNGLNWIKSILVTFMLTLGIFSIYYSILKNTCHFVIMVLVFLIFIRNIKKWISIYIHIIIFIFSLIFIDIIIYYAYSSILNKNIQNINFIYEYYEYLNPTNYKELEYLKKVNFIKQILAGLFYFLGKIAFWYGSVQTVQSFRKFSKKE
;
A
#
# COMPACT_ATOMS: atom_id res chain seq x y z
N MET A 1 36.65 -8.18 -10.01
CA MET A 1 37.17 -8.23 -11.39
C MET A 1 37.73 -6.86 -11.72
N ASN A 2 38.99 -6.78 -12.11
CA ASN A 2 39.58 -5.55 -12.68
C ASN A 2 39.52 -5.69 -14.21
N GLY A 3 38.83 -4.77 -14.88
CA GLY A 3 38.65 -4.79 -16.34
C GLY A 3 37.21 -4.49 -16.77
N ARG A 4 36.97 -4.59 -18.08
CA ARG A 4 35.65 -4.35 -18.70
C ARG A 4 34.91 -5.67 -18.95
N ILE A 5 33.67 -5.77 -18.49
CA ILE A 5 32.76 -6.90 -18.72
C ILE A 5 31.61 -6.41 -19.58
N ASN A 6 31.42 -7.02 -20.74
CA ASN A 6 30.31 -6.67 -21.63
C ASN A 6 29.49 -7.90 -21.97
N PHE A 7 28.17 -7.83 -21.76
CA PHE A 7 27.21 -8.81 -22.29
C PHE A 7 26.48 -8.21 -23.49
N TYR A 8 26.36 -8.97 -24.57
CA TYR A 8 25.73 -8.53 -25.83
C TYR A 8 24.75 -9.57 -26.36
N ASN A 9 23.48 -9.18 -26.54
CA ASN A 9 22.43 -10.02 -27.14
C ASN A 9 22.32 -11.43 -26.51
N ILE A 10 22.48 -11.52 -25.19
CA ILE A 10 22.42 -12.81 -24.47
C ILE A 10 21.09 -12.91 -23.75
N LYS A 11 20.45 -14.07 -23.86
CA LYS A 11 19.34 -14.46 -22.98
C LYS A 11 19.87 -15.37 -21.87
N ILE A 12 19.78 -14.92 -20.63
CA ILE A 12 20.30 -15.62 -19.46
C ILE A 12 19.13 -16.08 -18.60
N LYS A 13 19.01 -17.40 -18.41
CA LYS A 13 17.92 -17.98 -17.61
C LYS A 13 18.03 -17.58 -16.13
N ASN A 14 19.22 -17.68 -15.55
CA ASN A 14 19.51 -17.34 -14.16
C ASN A 14 20.84 -16.58 -14.08
N ILE A 15 20.85 -15.42 -13.42
CA ILE A 15 22.08 -14.67 -13.14
C ILE A 15 22.27 -14.45 -11.64
N ASN A 16 23.51 -14.59 -11.19
CA ASN A 16 23.96 -14.30 -9.83
C ASN A 16 25.26 -13.50 -9.86
N LEU A 17 25.20 -12.23 -9.46
CA LEU A 17 26.33 -11.34 -9.30
C LEU A 17 26.59 -11.01 -7.82
N GLN A 18 26.14 -11.83 -6.89
CA GLN A 18 26.38 -11.61 -5.46
C GLN A 18 27.88 -11.72 -5.15
N GLY A 19 28.41 -10.75 -4.40
CA GLY A 19 29.83 -10.74 -4.02
C GLY A 19 30.77 -10.36 -5.16
N THR A 20 30.26 -10.00 -6.34
CA THR A 20 31.09 -9.43 -7.39
C THR A 20 31.42 -7.98 -7.02
N ASN A 21 32.72 -7.68 -6.93
CA ASN A 21 33.21 -6.32 -6.90
C ASN A 21 33.71 -5.98 -8.32
N ILE A 22 32.97 -5.13 -9.01
CA ILE A 22 33.29 -4.69 -10.37
C ILE A 22 34.04 -3.37 -10.23
N ILE A 23 35.36 -3.41 -10.37
CA ILE A 23 36.27 -2.26 -10.22
C ILE A 23 36.56 -1.65 -11.62
N GLY A 24 35.74 -1.95 -12.62
CA GLY A 24 35.83 -1.44 -13.99
C GLY A 24 34.46 -1.33 -14.65
N ASP A 25 34.41 -1.24 -15.97
CA ASP A 25 33.15 -1.06 -16.69
C ASP A 25 32.38 -2.38 -16.79
N PHE A 26 31.14 -2.38 -16.31
CA PHE A 26 30.14 -3.37 -16.69
C PHE A 26 29.23 -2.74 -17.74
N SER A 27 28.94 -3.47 -18.82
CA SER A 27 27.90 -3.06 -19.76
C SER A 27 27.05 -4.25 -20.16
N ASP A 28 25.76 -3.99 -20.27
CA ASP A 28 24.75 -4.96 -20.66
C ASP A 28 24.01 -4.37 -21.86
N ILE A 29 24.11 -4.99 -23.02
CA ILE A 29 23.51 -4.46 -24.24
C ILE A 29 22.55 -5.51 -24.81
N LYS A 30 21.26 -5.18 -24.73
CA LYS A 30 20.15 -6.02 -25.20
C LYS A 30 20.15 -7.43 -24.59
N CYS A 31 20.52 -7.57 -23.30
CA CYS A 31 20.32 -8.83 -22.60
C CYS A 31 18.93 -8.92 -21.96
N GLU A 32 18.44 -10.15 -21.93
CA GLU A 32 17.20 -10.55 -21.26
C GLU A 32 17.52 -11.55 -20.16
N TYR A 33 16.91 -11.35 -19.00
CA TYR A 33 17.10 -12.22 -17.84
C TYR A 33 15.74 -12.76 -17.41
N ASP A 34 15.60 -14.09 -17.38
CA ASP A 34 14.34 -14.69 -16.97
C ASP A 34 14.18 -14.61 -15.44
N ASN A 35 15.26 -14.83 -14.67
CA ASN A 35 15.25 -14.76 -13.21
C ASN A 35 16.52 -14.14 -12.62
N LEU A 36 16.34 -13.31 -11.59
CA LEU A 36 17.40 -12.76 -10.76
C LEU A 36 17.48 -13.50 -9.44
N SER A 37 18.64 -14.07 -9.13
CA SER A 37 18.80 -14.93 -7.95
C SER A 37 18.90 -14.18 -6.61
N ASN A 38 19.21 -12.88 -6.63
CA ASN A 38 19.37 -12.07 -5.43
C ASN A 38 19.23 -10.57 -5.69
N TRP A 39 18.93 -9.82 -4.62
CA TRP A 39 18.72 -8.38 -4.68
C TRP A 39 19.98 -7.59 -5.07
N GLN A 40 21.19 -8.08 -4.76
CA GLN A 40 22.44 -7.41 -5.18
C GLN A 40 22.59 -7.41 -6.70
N THR A 41 22.22 -8.51 -7.35
CA THR A 41 22.23 -8.63 -8.81
C THR A 41 21.25 -7.67 -9.44
N ALA A 42 20.02 -7.59 -8.90
CA ALA A 42 19.03 -6.60 -9.34
C ALA A 42 19.53 -5.15 -9.17
N ARG A 43 20.23 -4.85 -8.07
CA ARG A 43 20.84 -3.53 -7.84
C ARG A 43 21.89 -3.19 -8.89
N ILE A 44 22.76 -4.13 -9.25
CA ILE A 44 23.79 -3.91 -10.28
C ILE A 44 23.11 -3.60 -11.62
N LEU A 45 22.17 -4.43 -12.07
CA LEU A 45 21.45 -4.23 -13.33
C LEU A 45 20.65 -2.91 -13.34
N LYS A 46 20.04 -2.54 -12.22
CA LYS A 46 19.39 -1.24 -12.05
C LYS A 46 20.34 -0.07 -12.32
N HIS A 47 21.54 -0.08 -11.72
CA HIS A 47 22.52 0.99 -11.93
C HIS A 47 22.97 1.07 -13.39
N GLU A 48 23.07 -0.07 -14.07
CA GLU A 48 23.44 -0.13 -15.48
C GLU A 48 22.35 0.42 -16.40
N GLU A 49 21.09 0.13 -16.14
CA GLU A 49 19.98 0.74 -16.88
C GLU A 49 19.89 2.24 -16.64
N TYR A 50 20.21 2.73 -15.44
CA TYR A 50 20.32 4.18 -15.20
C TYR A 50 21.44 4.83 -16.00
N LYS A 51 22.61 4.19 -16.15
CA LYS A 51 23.69 4.69 -17.02
C LYS A 51 23.27 4.82 -18.48
N LYS A 52 22.35 3.96 -18.93
CA LYS A 52 21.76 3.96 -20.29
C LYS A 52 20.58 4.92 -20.42
N SER A 53 20.24 5.68 -19.39
CA SER A 53 19.02 6.50 -19.32
C SER A 53 17.72 5.70 -19.50
N ASN A 54 17.75 4.37 -19.31
CA ASN A 54 16.58 3.52 -19.40
C ASN A 54 15.88 3.43 -18.04
N THR A 55 15.18 4.51 -17.68
CA THR A 55 14.51 4.62 -16.37
C THR A 55 13.40 3.58 -16.18
N ILE A 56 12.75 3.15 -17.25
CA ILE A 56 11.66 2.16 -17.21
C ILE A 56 12.19 0.81 -16.72
N LYS A 57 13.23 0.29 -17.36
CA LYS A 57 13.84 -1.00 -16.98
C LYS A 57 14.58 -0.89 -15.64
N ALA A 58 15.16 0.27 -15.33
CA ALA A 58 15.75 0.52 -14.02
C ALA A 58 14.71 0.45 -12.88
N LEU A 59 13.49 0.97 -13.09
CA LEU A 59 12.40 0.86 -12.11
C LEU A 59 11.92 -0.57 -11.93
N GLU A 60 11.88 -1.37 -12.99
CA GLU A 60 11.55 -2.81 -12.92
C GLU A 60 12.59 -3.57 -12.09
N TYR A 61 13.88 -3.31 -12.32
CA TYR A 61 14.93 -3.88 -11.46
C TYR A 61 14.89 -3.36 -10.03
N HIS A 62 14.45 -2.13 -9.79
CA HIS A 62 14.26 -1.63 -8.44
C HIS A 62 13.12 -2.34 -7.70
N ALA A 63 12.00 -2.60 -8.38
CA ALA A 63 10.87 -3.34 -7.83
C ALA A 63 11.28 -4.80 -7.50
N GLU A 64 12.05 -5.44 -8.39
CA GLU A 64 12.56 -6.80 -8.17
C GLU A 64 13.63 -6.84 -7.07
N GLU A 65 14.55 -5.87 -7.01
CA GLU A 65 15.50 -5.70 -5.90
C GLU A 65 14.75 -5.65 -4.56
N THR A 66 13.70 -4.84 -4.48
CA THR A 66 12.91 -4.62 -3.27
C THR A 66 12.17 -5.90 -2.84
N LYS A 67 11.63 -6.65 -3.81
CA LYS A 67 10.98 -7.95 -3.59
C LYS A 67 11.97 -9.00 -3.05
N LEU A 68 13.10 -9.19 -3.73
CA LEU A 68 14.14 -10.15 -3.33
C LEU A 68 14.76 -9.78 -1.96
N TYR A 69 14.87 -8.49 -1.67
CA TYR A 69 15.33 -8.02 -0.36
C TYR A 69 14.33 -8.38 0.75
N LYS A 70 13.02 -8.24 0.52
CA LYS A 70 11.99 -8.71 1.46
C LYS A 70 12.06 -10.21 1.69
N GLU A 71 12.24 -11.02 0.64
CA GLU A 71 12.40 -12.48 0.79
C GLU A 71 13.62 -12.84 1.66
N LYS A 72 14.74 -12.15 1.45
CA LYS A 72 15.92 -12.28 2.33
C LYS A 72 15.60 -11.93 3.78
N LEU A 73 14.86 -10.84 4.04
CA LEU A 73 14.47 -10.46 5.40
C LEU A 73 13.52 -11.49 6.04
N LEU A 74 12.59 -12.05 5.27
CA LEU A 74 11.68 -13.10 5.76
C LEU A 74 12.44 -14.37 6.17
N ASN A 75 13.47 -14.73 5.43
CA ASN A 75 14.31 -15.91 5.71
C ASN A 75 15.36 -15.69 6.82
N LYS A 76 15.50 -14.46 7.32
CA LYS A 76 16.40 -14.14 8.44
C LYS A 76 15.87 -14.76 9.74
N LEU A 77 16.70 -15.55 10.43
CA LEU A 77 16.34 -16.22 11.70
C LEU A 77 16.06 -15.22 12.82
N ASN A 78 17.02 -14.33 13.10
CA ASN A 78 16.90 -13.32 14.15
C ASN A 78 16.52 -11.97 13.55
N LYS A 79 15.22 -11.66 13.55
CA LYS A 79 14.67 -10.38 13.06
C LYS A 79 14.70 -9.33 14.16
N THR A 80 15.23 -8.17 13.82
CA THR A 80 15.20 -6.95 14.63
C THR A 80 13.91 -6.17 14.35
N ILE A 81 13.58 -5.20 15.21
CA ILE A 81 12.46 -4.27 15.00
C ILE A 81 12.59 -3.56 13.65
N LYS A 82 13.82 -3.20 13.25
CA LYS A 82 14.09 -2.60 11.95
C LYS A 82 13.72 -3.55 10.80
N ASP A 83 14.09 -4.83 10.90
CA ASP A 83 13.74 -5.82 9.87
C ASP A 83 12.22 -5.95 9.72
N PHE A 84 11.46 -5.91 10.82
CA PHE A 84 10.00 -5.87 10.77
C PHE A 84 9.47 -4.60 10.11
N GLY A 85 10.02 -3.44 10.44
CA GLY A 85 9.68 -2.16 9.80
C GLY A 85 9.93 -2.17 8.29
N ASP A 86 11.08 -2.69 7.86
CA ASP A 86 11.42 -2.83 6.44
C ASP A 86 10.45 -3.78 5.74
N ILE A 87 10.13 -4.95 6.33
CA ILE A 87 9.16 -5.90 5.77
C ILE A 87 7.79 -5.25 5.62
N LEU A 88 7.33 -4.52 6.63
CA LEU A 88 6.04 -3.82 6.60
C LEU A 88 6.01 -2.74 5.52
N SER A 89 7.05 -1.89 5.47
CA SER A 89 7.17 -0.82 4.47
C SER A 89 7.16 -1.38 3.04
N ILE A 90 7.92 -2.46 2.79
CA ILE A 90 7.97 -3.10 1.47
C ILE A 90 6.62 -3.75 1.14
N SER A 91 5.99 -4.40 2.12
CA SER A 91 4.67 -4.99 1.92
C SER A 91 3.62 -3.94 1.57
N LEU A 92 3.64 -2.79 2.24
CA LEU A 92 2.78 -1.65 1.95
C LEU A 92 3.04 -1.12 0.53
N SER A 93 4.29 -0.90 0.14
CA SER A 93 4.59 -0.46 -1.24
C SER A 93 4.12 -1.47 -2.30
N SER A 94 4.30 -2.77 -2.06
CA SER A 94 3.80 -3.82 -2.95
C SER A 94 2.27 -3.84 -3.03
N ILE A 95 1.57 -3.66 -1.90
CA ILE A 95 0.10 -3.55 -1.84
C ILE A 95 -0.37 -2.36 -2.68
N TYR A 96 0.18 -1.17 -2.46
CA TYR A 96 -0.26 0.05 -3.13
C TYR A 96 0.09 0.03 -4.61
N SER A 97 1.34 -0.24 -4.99
CA SER A 97 1.85 0.14 -6.31
C SER A 97 2.70 -0.92 -6.99
N ASP A 98 2.73 -2.15 -6.49
CA ASP A 98 3.67 -3.18 -6.97
C ASP A 98 5.14 -2.70 -6.89
N ASN A 99 5.50 -2.07 -5.76
CA ASN A 99 6.82 -1.45 -5.53
C ASN A 99 7.13 -0.32 -6.53
N GLY A 100 6.13 0.50 -6.84
CA GLY A 100 6.28 1.69 -7.68
C GLY A 100 6.02 1.45 -9.17
N LEU A 101 5.47 0.30 -9.59
CA LEU A 101 5.21 0.00 -10.99
C LEU A 101 3.79 0.35 -11.48
N ASN A 102 2.79 0.38 -10.60
CA ASN A 102 1.38 0.47 -10.98
C ASN A 102 0.66 1.64 -10.29
N TRP A 103 0.54 2.76 -11.00
CA TRP A 103 -0.08 3.98 -10.47
C TRP A 103 -1.61 3.86 -10.32
N ILE A 104 -2.28 3.14 -11.23
CA ILE A 104 -3.74 2.91 -11.16
C ILE A 104 -4.07 2.12 -9.91
N LYS A 105 -3.32 1.04 -9.66
CA LYS A 105 -3.42 0.26 -8.43
C LYS A 105 -3.22 1.14 -7.20
N SER A 106 -2.23 2.02 -7.23
CA SER A 106 -1.94 2.93 -6.11
C SER A 106 -3.12 3.84 -5.80
N ILE A 107 -3.73 4.46 -6.81
CA ILE A 107 -4.91 5.30 -6.63
C ILE A 107 -6.08 4.51 -6.04
N LEU A 108 -6.38 3.35 -6.62
CA LEU A 108 -7.50 2.51 -6.17
C LEU A 108 -7.31 2.04 -4.73
N VAL A 109 -6.13 1.53 -4.40
CA VAL A 109 -5.80 1.08 -3.03
C VAL A 109 -5.85 2.24 -2.04
N THR A 110 -5.36 3.42 -2.44
CA THR A 110 -5.42 4.63 -1.60
C THR A 110 -6.84 4.91 -1.20
N PHE A 111 -7.75 5.11 -2.16
CA PHE A 111 -9.13 5.45 -1.87
C PHE A 111 -9.86 4.33 -1.11
N MET A 112 -9.62 3.06 -1.43
CA MET A 112 -10.27 1.95 -0.73
C MET A 112 -9.83 1.84 0.73
N LEU A 113 -8.53 1.95 1.00
CA LEU A 113 -8.00 1.85 2.36
C LEU A 113 -8.46 3.05 3.22
N THR A 114 -8.39 4.26 2.67
CA THR A 114 -8.80 5.47 3.39
C THR A 114 -10.28 5.49 3.67
N LEU A 115 -11.09 5.00 2.74
CA LEU A 115 -12.54 4.87 2.94
C LEU A 115 -12.87 3.83 4.01
N GLY A 116 -12.19 2.67 4.03
CA GLY A 116 -12.38 1.67 5.10
C GLY A 116 -11.99 2.20 6.48
N ILE A 117 -10.90 2.96 6.58
CA ILE A 117 -10.49 3.61 7.83
C ILE A 117 -11.48 4.70 8.24
N PHE A 118 -11.94 5.51 7.29
CA PHE A 118 -12.96 6.53 7.51
C PHE A 118 -14.27 5.91 8.02
N SER A 119 -14.75 4.82 7.43
CA SER A 119 -15.93 4.09 7.91
C SER A 119 -15.82 3.72 9.40
N ILE A 120 -14.67 3.20 9.83
CA ILE A 120 -14.43 2.86 11.24
C ILE A 120 -14.47 4.12 12.12
N TYR A 121 -13.74 5.17 11.71
CA TYR A 121 -13.73 6.46 12.41
C TYR A 121 -15.14 7.06 12.54
N TYR A 122 -15.88 7.10 11.44
CA TYR A 122 -17.25 7.61 11.34
C TYR A 122 -18.19 6.85 12.29
N SER A 123 -18.04 5.52 12.32
CA SER A 123 -18.81 4.64 13.21
C SER A 123 -18.55 4.92 14.68
N ILE A 124 -17.28 5.08 15.09
CA ILE A 124 -16.92 5.37 16.49
C ILE A 124 -17.59 6.66 16.96
N LEU A 125 -17.60 7.69 16.12
CA LEU A 125 -18.19 9.00 16.44
C LEU A 125 -19.71 8.98 16.45
N LYS A 126 -20.34 8.49 15.37
CA LYS A 126 -21.79 8.65 15.17
C LYS A 126 -22.63 7.48 15.68
N ASN A 127 -22.12 6.25 15.71
CA ASN A 127 -22.92 5.07 16.06
C ASN A 127 -22.11 3.94 16.72
N THR A 128 -22.18 3.84 18.05
CA THR A 128 -21.50 2.78 18.82
C THR A 128 -21.94 1.36 18.49
N CYS A 129 -23.24 1.15 18.23
CA CYS A 129 -23.72 -0.17 17.87
C CYS A 129 -23.14 -0.60 16.52
N HIS A 130 -23.05 0.35 15.57
CA HIS A 130 -22.39 0.10 14.30
C HIS A 130 -20.92 -0.28 14.48
N PHE A 131 -20.16 0.47 15.27
CA PHE A 131 -18.76 0.13 15.56
C PHE A 131 -18.61 -1.28 16.15
N VAL A 132 -19.48 -1.70 17.07
CA VAL A 132 -19.46 -3.07 17.63
C VAL A 132 -19.74 -4.11 16.54
N ILE A 133 -20.71 -3.87 15.64
CA ILE A 133 -21.00 -4.76 14.51
C ILE A 133 -19.77 -4.88 13.59
N MET A 134 -19.10 -3.77 13.28
CA MET A 134 -17.88 -3.77 12.44
C MET A 134 -16.77 -4.61 13.07
N VAL A 135 -16.57 -4.51 14.38
CA VAL A 135 -15.60 -5.33 15.12
C VAL A 135 -15.97 -6.81 15.07
N LEU A 136 -17.25 -7.17 15.23
CA LEU A 136 -17.70 -8.55 15.12
C LEU A 136 -17.50 -9.12 13.72
N VAL A 137 -17.82 -8.35 12.67
CA VAL A 137 -17.57 -8.73 11.27
C VAL A 137 -16.08 -8.93 11.02
N PHE A 138 -15.23 -8.06 11.58
CA PHE A 138 -13.78 -8.20 11.49
C PHE A 138 -13.27 -9.48 12.18
N LEU A 139 -13.80 -9.83 13.35
CA LEU A 139 -13.43 -11.06 14.05
C LEU A 139 -13.86 -12.32 13.26
N ILE A 140 -15.06 -12.31 12.69
CA ILE A 140 -15.54 -13.38 11.80
C ILE A 140 -14.65 -13.48 10.56
N PHE A 141 -14.26 -12.34 10.01
CA PHE A 141 -13.36 -12.24 8.87
C PHE A 141 -11.99 -12.85 9.18
N ILE A 142 -11.33 -12.46 10.29
CA ILE A 142 -10.04 -13.04 10.72
C ILE A 142 -10.15 -14.56 10.85
N ARG A 143 -11.23 -15.06 11.47
CA ARG A 143 -11.47 -16.50 11.65
C ARG A 143 -11.56 -17.24 10.31
N ASN A 144 -12.09 -16.59 9.28
CA ASN A 144 -12.36 -17.21 7.98
C ASN A 144 -11.23 -17.04 6.96
N ILE A 145 -10.14 -16.32 7.29
CA ILE A 145 -8.96 -16.25 6.43
C ILE A 145 -8.32 -17.65 6.35
N LYS A 146 -8.64 -18.38 5.27
CA LYS A 146 -7.94 -19.60 4.88
C LYS A 146 -6.75 -19.22 3.99
N LYS A 147 -5.59 -19.86 4.22
CA LYS A 147 -4.34 -19.67 3.46
C LYS A 147 -4.47 -19.73 1.93
N TRP A 148 -5.53 -20.35 1.42
CA TRP A 148 -5.71 -20.71 0.01
C TRP A 148 -6.27 -19.60 -0.88
N ILE A 149 -7.02 -18.65 -0.33
CA ILE A 149 -7.50 -17.48 -1.08
C ILE A 149 -6.53 -16.33 -0.83
N SER A 150 -6.16 -15.63 -1.90
CA SER A 150 -5.33 -14.43 -1.85
C SER A 150 -5.85 -13.48 -0.76
N ILE A 151 -5.04 -13.23 0.28
CA ILE A 151 -5.38 -12.39 1.44
C ILE A 151 -5.89 -10.99 1.02
N TYR A 152 -5.48 -10.54 -0.17
CA TYR A 152 -5.92 -9.30 -0.80
C TYR A 152 -7.42 -9.30 -1.15
N ILE A 153 -7.97 -10.40 -1.67
CA ILE A 153 -9.41 -10.52 -1.97
C ILE A 153 -10.22 -10.43 -0.68
N HIS A 154 -9.73 -11.07 0.37
CA HIS A 154 -10.31 -11.01 1.70
C HIS A 154 -10.34 -9.56 2.22
N ILE A 155 -9.23 -8.83 2.15
CA ILE A 155 -9.17 -7.43 2.59
C ILE A 155 -10.15 -6.54 1.80
N ILE A 156 -10.27 -6.75 0.48
CA ILE A 156 -11.24 -6.01 -0.36
C ILE A 156 -12.68 -6.31 0.06
N ILE A 157 -13.03 -7.58 0.25
CA ILE A 157 -14.38 -7.98 0.71
C ILE A 157 -14.68 -7.38 2.08
N PHE A 158 -13.69 -7.34 2.98
CA PHE A 158 -13.84 -6.73 4.29
C PHE A 158 -14.06 -5.22 4.19
N ILE A 159 -13.25 -4.48 3.42
CA ILE A 159 -13.48 -3.05 3.19
C ILE A 159 -14.87 -2.82 2.60
N PHE A 160 -15.27 -3.64 1.63
CA PHE A 160 -16.59 -3.52 0.99
C PHE A 160 -17.73 -3.78 1.97
N SER A 161 -17.59 -4.76 2.88
CA SER A 161 -18.60 -5.01 3.91
C SER A 161 -18.73 -3.86 4.90
N LEU A 162 -17.62 -3.21 5.29
CA LEU A 162 -17.66 -2.01 6.14
C LEU A 162 -18.55 -0.91 5.51
N ILE A 163 -18.31 -0.60 4.23
CA ILE A 163 -19.06 0.43 3.50
C ILE A 163 -20.54 0.06 3.37
N PHE A 164 -20.82 -1.21 3.04
CA PHE A 164 -22.19 -1.67 2.88
C PHE A 164 -22.99 -1.60 4.19
N ILE A 165 -22.36 -1.88 5.33
CA ILE A 165 -23.03 -1.76 6.62
C ILE A 165 -23.34 -0.29 6.93
N ASP A 166 -22.43 0.64 6.65
CA ASP A 166 -22.69 2.09 6.77
C ASP A 166 -23.91 2.52 5.94
N ILE A 167 -23.97 2.08 4.67
CA ILE A 167 -25.08 2.39 3.76
C ILE A 167 -26.40 1.75 4.23
N ILE A 168 -26.38 0.48 4.65
CA ILE A 168 -27.58 -0.24 5.12
C ILE A 168 -28.14 0.41 6.39
N ILE A 169 -27.28 0.75 7.35
CA ILE A 169 -27.71 1.44 8.58
C ILE A 169 -28.30 2.80 8.26
N TYR A 170 -27.70 3.54 7.31
CA TYR A 170 -28.27 4.80 6.83
C TYR A 170 -29.71 4.62 6.31
N TYR A 171 -29.93 3.64 5.41
CA TYR A 171 -31.27 3.38 4.86
C TYR A 171 -32.26 2.87 5.94
N ALA A 172 -31.82 2.00 6.84
CA ALA A 172 -32.65 1.49 7.93
C ALA A 172 -33.07 2.62 8.90
N TYR A 173 -32.14 3.49 9.28
CA TYR A 173 -32.43 4.64 10.14
C TYR A 173 -33.39 5.63 9.46
N SER A 174 -33.26 5.81 8.15
CA SER A 174 -34.18 6.60 7.33
C SER A 174 -35.59 6.07 7.30
N SER A 175 -35.73 4.77 7.09
CA SER A 175 -37.04 4.15 6.97
C SER A 175 -37.79 4.08 8.29
N ILE A 176 -37.07 3.86 9.42
CA ILE A 176 -37.70 3.63 10.73
C ILE A 176 -38.12 4.93 11.41
N LEU A 177 -37.31 5.99 11.33
CA LEU A 177 -37.57 7.22 12.09
C LEU A 177 -38.37 8.29 11.34
N ASN A 178 -38.73 8.06 10.07
CA ASN A 178 -39.48 8.98 9.22
C ASN A 178 -38.95 10.44 9.29
N LYS A 179 -37.64 10.61 9.53
CA LYS A 179 -36.98 11.91 9.58
C LYS A 179 -36.52 12.25 8.18
N ASN A 180 -36.75 13.50 7.76
CA ASN A 180 -36.12 14.07 6.57
C ASN A 180 -34.59 14.03 6.74
N ILE A 181 -33.96 13.04 6.11
CA ILE A 181 -32.52 12.85 6.12
C ILE A 181 -31.92 13.66 4.99
N GLN A 182 -31.79 14.96 5.24
CA GLN A 182 -31.06 15.85 4.35
C GLN A 182 -29.60 16.08 4.80
N ASN A 183 -29.17 15.57 5.95
CA ASN A 183 -27.92 15.99 6.60
C ASN A 183 -26.90 14.88 6.93
N ILE A 184 -27.03 13.68 6.35
CA ILE A 184 -25.97 12.66 6.43
C ILE A 184 -25.43 12.43 5.01
N ASN A 185 -24.43 13.21 4.62
CA ASN A 185 -23.71 13.01 3.37
C ASN A 185 -22.41 12.26 3.66
N PHE A 186 -22.48 10.95 3.94
CA PHE A 186 -21.31 10.10 4.22
C PHE A 186 -20.18 10.30 3.20
N ILE A 187 -20.53 10.36 1.91
CA ILE A 187 -19.57 10.60 0.81
C ILE A 187 -18.94 12.00 0.90
N TYR A 188 -19.72 13.03 1.24
CA TYR A 188 -19.20 14.39 1.40
C TYR A 188 -18.28 14.49 2.62
N GLU A 189 -18.70 13.92 3.77
CA GLU A 189 -17.88 13.84 4.97
C GLU A 189 -16.59 13.05 4.71
N TYR A 190 -16.64 12.01 3.88
CA TYR A 190 -15.44 11.31 3.44
C TYR A 190 -14.49 12.23 2.64
N TYR A 191 -15.00 13.01 1.68
CA TYR A 191 -14.15 13.95 0.94
C TYR A 191 -13.59 15.08 1.83
N GLU A 192 -14.37 15.58 2.78
CA GLU A 192 -13.86 16.51 3.80
C GLU A 192 -12.78 15.85 4.67
N TYR A 193 -12.96 14.59 5.03
CA TYR A 193 -11.99 13.78 5.75
C TYR A 193 -10.72 13.54 4.94
N LEU A 194 -10.77 13.44 3.62
CA LEU A 194 -9.56 13.31 2.81
C LEU A 194 -8.73 14.60 2.77
N ASN A 195 -9.36 15.76 2.97
CA ASN A 195 -8.67 17.04 2.93
C ASN A 195 -7.62 17.14 4.06
N PRO A 196 -6.31 17.18 3.76
CA PRO A 196 -5.26 17.13 4.78
C PRO A 196 -5.21 18.35 5.69
N THR A 197 -5.79 19.49 5.27
CA THR A 197 -5.81 20.74 6.05
C THR A 197 -7.12 20.98 6.80
N ASN A 198 -8.12 20.12 6.58
CA ASN A 198 -9.39 20.22 7.28
C ASN A 198 -9.36 19.42 8.60
N TYR A 199 -9.28 20.14 9.71
CA TYR A 199 -9.30 19.61 11.07
C TYR A 199 -10.62 19.82 11.80
N LYS A 200 -11.66 20.34 11.13
CA LYS A 200 -12.98 20.59 11.74
C LYS A 200 -13.52 19.35 12.45
N GLU A 201 -13.25 18.17 11.89
CA GLU A 201 -13.75 16.95 12.48
C GLU A 201 -13.14 16.60 13.85
N LEU A 202 -11.95 17.12 14.17
CA LEU A 202 -11.35 16.95 15.49
C LEU A 202 -12.18 17.65 16.58
N GLU A 203 -13.00 18.64 16.24
CA GLU A 203 -13.92 19.25 17.20
C GLU A 203 -14.99 18.26 17.68
N TYR A 204 -15.39 17.28 16.86
CA TYR A 204 -16.34 16.26 17.28
C TYR A 204 -15.78 15.33 18.36
N LEU A 205 -14.45 15.18 18.44
CA LEU A 205 -13.82 14.41 19.51
C LEU A 205 -14.15 15.02 20.89
N LYS A 206 -14.25 16.35 21.00
CA LYS A 206 -14.60 17.01 22.28
C LYS A 206 -15.98 16.62 22.81
N LYS A 207 -16.87 16.10 21.94
CA LYS A 207 -18.27 15.77 22.27
C LYS A 207 -18.47 14.30 22.68
N VAL A 208 -17.44 13.47 22.60
CA VAL A 208 -17.53 12.03 22.93
C VAL A 208 -16.69 11.69 24.17
N ASN A 209 -16.91 10.50 24.75
CA ASN A 209 -16.18 10.05 25.94
C ASN A 209 -14.70 9.76 25.63
N PHE A 210 -13.86 9.70 26.67
CA PHE A 210 -12.41 9.53 26.56
C PHE A 210 -11.97 8.34 25.69
N ILE A 211 -12.63 7.18 25.84
CA ILE A 211 -12.31 5.98 25.07
C ILE A 211 -12.58 6.20 23.58
N LYS A 212 -13.75 6.76 23.23
CA LYS A 212 -14.07 7.13 21.85
C LYS A 212 -13.11 8.19 21.31
N GLN A 213 -12.70 9.16 22.12
CA GLN A 213 -11.75 10.18 21.71
C GLN A 213 -10.42 9.56 21.27
N ILE A 214 -9.87 8.64 22.08
CA ILE A 214 -8.61 7.96 21.74
C ILE A 214 -8.77 7.13 20.47
N LEU A 215 -9.81 6.29 20.40
CA LEU A 215 -10.02 5.39 19.25
C LEU A 215 -10.29 6.17 17.96
N ALA A 216 -11.23 7.12 17.99
CA ALA A 216 -11.54 7.94 16.82
C ALA A 216 -10.33 8.80 16.42
N GLY A 217 -9.59 9.38 17.37
CA GLY A 217 -8.36 10.11 17.08
C GLY A 217 -7.32 9.24 16.37
N LEU A 218 -7.11 8.01 16.83
CA LEU A 218 -6.19 7.05 16.21
C LEU A 218 -6.61 6.72 14.77
N PHE A 219 -7.87 6.36 14.53
CA PHE A 219 -8.35 6.07 13.17
C PHE A 219 -8.36 7.31 12.28
N TYR A 220 -8.64 8.49 12.84
CA TYR A 220 -8.53 9.76 12.11
C TYR A 220 -7.12 9.95 11.56
N PHE A 221 -6.08 9.83 12.40
CA PHE A 221 -4.69 9.97 11.94
C PHE A 221 -4.24 8.84 11.00
N LEU A 222 -4.65 7.60 11.26
CA LEU A 222 -4.30 6.47 10.39
C LEU A 222 -4.80 6.67 8.96
N GLY A 223 -6.03 7.14 8.76
CA GLY A 223 -6.53 7.35 7.40
C GLY A 223 -5.86 8.53 6.70
N LYS A 224 -5.44 9.58 7.43
CA LYS A 224 -4.60 10.66 6.87
C LYS A 224 -3.23 10.14 6.43
N ILE A 225 -2.58 9.32 7.25
CA ILE A 225 -1.29 8.67 6.91
C ILE A 225 -1.46 7.76 5.70
N ALA A 226 -2.52 6.95 5.65
CA ALA A 226 -2.84 6.08 4.53
C ALA A 226 -3.06 6.85 3.22
N PHE A 227 -3.78 7.98 3.29
CA PHE A 227 -4.00 8.86 2.14
C PHE A 227 -2.69 9.48 1.64
N TRP A 228 -1.86 9.99 2.54
CA TRP A 228 -0.57 10.58 2.19
C TRP A 228 0.36 9.54 1.57
N TYR A 229 0.53 8.39 2.23
CA TYR A 229 1.40 7.32 1.76
C TYR A 229 0.98 6.86 0.36
N GLY A 230 -0.32 6.63 0.16
CA GLY A 230 -0.88 6.28 -1.13
C GLY A 230 -0.66 7.34 -2.21
N SER A 231 -0.81 8.62 -1.87
CA SER A 231 -0.50 9.73 -2.77
C SER A 231 0.97 9.72 -3.22
N VAL A 232 1.90 9.48 -2.30
CA VAL A 232 3.34 9.35 -2.61
C VAL A 232 3.60 8.16 -3.53
N GLN A 233 2.99 7.00 -3.26
CA GLN A 233 3.12 5.81 -4.10
C GLN A 233 2.59 6.06 -5.52
N THR A 234 1.48 6.79 -5.66
CA THR A 234 0.92 7.17 -6.96
C THR A 234 1.90 8.03 -7.75
N VAL A 235 2.47 9.07 -7.13
CA VAL A 235 3.46 9.93 -7.78
C VAL A 235 4.72 9.16 -8.16
N GLN A 236 5.22 8.29 -7.29
CA GLN A 236 6.38 7.45 -7.58
C GLN A 236 6.15 6.56 -8.80
N SER A 237 4.97 5.95 -8.91
CA SER A 237 4.61 5.13 -10.07
C SER A 237 4.35 5.93 -11.34
N PHE A 238 3.81 7.15 -11.22
CA PHE A 238 3.56 8.00 -12.38
C PHE A 238 4.87 8.46 -13.06
N ARG A 239 5.95 8.64 -12.28
CA ARG A 239 7.29 9.00 -12.79
C ARG A 239 7.84 8.00 -13.83
N LYS A 240 7.30 6.76 -13.90
CA LYS A 240 7.63 5.79 -14.96
C LYS A 240 7.26 6.29 -16.36
N PHE A 241 6.25 7.15 -16.49
CA PHE A 241 5.68 7.55 -17.78
C PHE A 241 6.10 8.95 -18.24
N SER A 242 6.71 9.78 -17.37
CA SER A 242 7.00 11.18 -17.70
C SER A 242 8.38 11.43 -18.33
N LYS A 243 9.22 10.41 -18.56
CA LYS A 243 10.52 10.57 -19.23
C LYS A 243 10.55 9.80 -20.55
N LYS A 244 9.93 10.40 -21.56
CA LYS A 244 10.24 10.21 -22.98
C LYS A 244 10.47 11.59 -23.58
N GLU A 245 11.66 12.13 -23.39
CA GLU A 245 12.25 13.18 -24.22
C GLU A 245 13.76 12.90 -24.32
#